data_AF-A0A963MZR8-F1
#
_entry.id   AF-A0A963MZR8-F1
#
_cell.length_a   1.000
_cell.length_b   1.000
_cell.length_c   1.000
_cell.angle_alpha   90.00
_cell.angle_beta   90.00
_cell.angle_gamma   90.00
#
_symmetry.space_group_name_H-M   'P 1'
#
loop_
_entity.id
_entity.type
_entity.pdbx_description
1 polymer ?
#
loop_
_entity_poly.entity_id
_entity_poly.type
_entity_poly.pdbx_seq_one_letter_code
_entity_poly.pdbx_strand_id
1 'polypeptide(L)'
;MANTPDEYLHDVSRRRTLLSLLGALPLVACGGGGGASDSAAGSDGSSTAATGTTTDSATLAALSVSEGTLAPAFDPDTTDYTVLVTNAVDALTLLAAASGSGATVAIDGVVIDAATDFTVALAVGSNALSVVVTAGDGSTTEYTVTVVRASAASGDNCALIPSETAGPFPLLAVLSNAAMVRRDIREDRSGVPVTVVLDFQNVNNGCEPVTNAAIYLWHCDKDGAYSGYNNSANGNHVGETFLRGIQVTDTAGQVAFETVYPGWYAGRITHMHFQAYLNVNLQVTATATSQIAFPQATTAAVYNSPLYAARGQNTSVTSFAADNIFADGTALQMATVEGSVDEGFTVRLTVGLAL
;
A
#
# COMPACT_ATOMS: atom_id res chain seq x y z
N MET A 1 -33.80 -7.81 13.53
CA MET A 1 -33.42 -6.54 12.87
C MET A 1 -32.02 -6.76 12.36
N ALA A 2 -31.88 -6.99 11.05
CA ALA A 2 -30.64 -7.41 10.41
C ALA A 2 -29.86 -6.15 9.99
N ASN A 3 -28.62 -6.04 10.46
CA ASN A 3 -27.67 -5.06 9.96
C ASN A 3 -27.29 -5.43 8.52
N THR A 4 -27.33 -4.46 7.61
CA THR A 4 -27.00 -4.65 6.20
C THR A 4 -25.47 -4.65 5.97
N PRO A 5 -24.95 -5.38 4.96
CA PRO A 5 -23.51 -5.47 4.67
C PRO A 5 -22.82 -4.17 4.19
N ASP A 6 -23.55 -3.06 4.10
CA ASP A 6 -23.13 -1.80 3.47
C ASP A 6 -22.26 -0.91 4.39
N GLU A 7 -22.29 -1.15 5.70
CA GLU A 7 -21.52 -0.35 6.68
C GLU A 7 -20.06 -0.79 6.84
N TYR A 8 -19.65 -1.96 6.34
CA TYR A 8 -18.38 -2.54 6.75
C TYR A 8 -17.15 -2.05 5.97
N LEU A 9 -17.33 -1.55 4.74
CA LEU A 9 -16.22 -1.10 3.89
C LEU A 9 -16.17 0.42 3.70
N HIS A 10 -17.31 1.12 3.81
CA HIS A 10 -17.33 2.58 3.85
C HIS A 10 -16.73 3.16 5.15
N ASP A 11 -16.75 2.39 6.24
CA ASP A 11 -16.28 2.83 7.56
C ASP A 11 -14.75 2.74 7.73
N VAL A 12 -14.08 1.85 6.98
CA VAL A 12 -12.61 1.66 7.05
C VAL A 12 -11.85 2.82 6.40
N SER A 13 -12.42 3.45 5.36
CA SER A 13 -11.82 4.62 4.68
C SER A 13 -12.00 5.92 5.47
N ARG A 14 -13.08 6.08 6.26
CA ARG A 14 -13.37 7.33 7.00
C ARG A 14 -12.85 7.38 8.44
N ARG A 15 -12.55 6.25 9.09
CA ARG A 15 -12.16 6.23 10.52
C ARG A 15 -10.73 6.60 10.86
N ARG A 16 -9.86 6.92 9.90
CA ARG A 16 -8.45 7.27 10.19
C ARG A 16 -8.20 8.78 10.39
N THR A 17 -9.19 9.64 10.18
CA THR A 17 -8.99 11.11 10.23
C THR A 17 -9.48 11.79 11.52
N LEU A 18 -10.06 11.08 12.49
CA LEU A 18 -10.47 11.67 13.76
C LEU A 18 -10.18 10.76 14.96
N LEU A 19 -9.02 10.94 15.59
CA LEU A 19 -8.96 10.96 17.06
C LEU A 19 -7.74 11.77 17.53
N SER A 20 -7.91 13.09 17.53
CA SER A 20 -7.06 14.03 18.24
C SER A 20 -7.28 13.90 19.76
N LEU A 21 -6.16 13.94 20.48
CA LEU A 21 -6.02 14.15 21.93
C LEU A 21 -7.13 15.02 22.56
N LEU A 22 -7.73 14.51 23.65
CA LEU A 22 -8.03 15.34 24.82
C LEU A 22 -7.63 14.57 26.08
N GLY A 23 -6.69 15.16 26.82
CA GLY A 23 -6.23 14.66 28.10
C GLY A 23 -7.28 14.81 29.20
N ALA A 24 -7.14 13.99 30.24
CA ALA A 24 -7.71 14.23 31.55
C ALA A 24 -6.69 13.82 32.62
N LEU A 25 -6.14 14.82 33.31
CA LEU A 25 -5.41 14.66 34.56
C LEU A 25 -6.34 14.04 35.63
N PRO A 26 -5.84 13.21 36.55
CA PRO A 26 -6.64 12.71 37.66
C PRO A 26 -6.80 13.79 38.75
N LEU A 27 -8.06 14.10 39.07
CA LEU A 27 -8.47 14.73 40.32
C LEU A 27 -8.32 13.68 41.45
N VAL A 28 -7.34 13.85 42.33
CA VAL A 28 -7.28 13.15 43.61
C VAL A 28 -7.84 14.07 44.69
N ALA A 29 -8.96 13.67 45.29
CA ALA A 29 -9.56 14.32 46.44
C ALA A 29 -8.94 13.81 47.75
N CYS A 30 -8.82 14.76 48.68
CA CYS A 30 -8.28 14.72 50.04
C CYS A 30 -8.92 13.69 50.99
N GLY A 31 -8.13 13.19 51.94
CA GLY A 31 -8.64 12.57 53.17
C GLY A 31 -7.56 12.21 54.21
N GLY A 32 -7.37 13.07 55.22
CA GLY A 32 -6.69 12.81 56.50
C GLY A 32 -5.26 13.37 56.58
N GLY A 33 -4.82 14.10 57.61
CA GLY A 33 -5.37 14.47 58.91
C GLY A 33 -4.22 14.60 59.91
N GLY A 34 -4.08 15.75 60.59
CA GLY A 34 -3.42 15.86 61.90
C GLY A 34 -2.09 16.61 62.02
N GLY A 35 -2.13 17.75 62.72
CA GLY A 35 -1.20 18.07 63.82
C GLY A 35 -0.05 19.05 63.57
N ALA A 36 -0.19 20.27 64.14
CA ALA A 36 0.77 21.10 64.91
C ALA A 36 2.30 20.92 64.70
N SER A 37 3.17 21.93 64.72
CA SER A 37 3.14 23.32 65.19
C SER A 37 4.47 23.98 64.82
N ASP A 38 4.43 25.31 64.83
CA ASP A 38 5.51 26.24 65.24
C ASP A 38 6.55 26.74 64.23
N SER A 39 7.04 27.91 64.62
CA SER A 39 7.52 29.05 63.86
C SER A 39 9.05 29.07 63.61
N ALA A 40 9.49 29.70 62.51
CA ALA A 40 10.53 30.76 62.48
C ALA A 40 11.16 30.93 61.07
N ALA A 41 11.73 32.12 60.88
CA ALA A 41 12.21 32.75 59.67
C ALA A 41 13.44 32.12 58.98
N GLY A 42 13.66 32.47 57.71
CA GLY A 42 14.96 32.32 57.04
C GLY A 42 14.88 32.34 55.52
N SER A 43 15.26 33.47 54.93
CA SER A 43 15.51 33.64 53.49
C SER A 43 16.68 32.79 53.01
N ASP A 44 16.57 32.21 51.82
CA ASP A 44 17.50 32.48 50.72
C ASP A 44 16.99 31.87 49.41
N GLY A 45 16.87 32.73 48.40
CA GLY A 45 16.51 32.33 47.05
C GLY A 45 17.67 31.61 46.39
N SER A 46 17.44 30.35 46.03
CA SER A 46 18.14 29.68 44.95
C SER A 46 17.10 29.05 44.05
N SER A 47 16.70 29.80 43.03
CA SER A 47 15.94 29.31 41.88
C SER A 47 16.81 28.30 41.14
N THR A 48 16.78 27.03 41.55
CA THR A 48 17.11 25.93 40.65
C THR A 48 15.97 25.83 39.66
N ALA A 49 16.16 26.41 38.47
CA ALA A 49 15.33 26.11 37.33
C ALA A 49 15.30 24.59 37.17
N ALA A 50 14.11 24.01 37.23
CA ALA A 50 13.91 22.64 36.79
C ALA A 50 14.29 22.60 35.31
N THR A 51 15.51 22.17 35.00
CA THR A 51 15.87 21.69 33.67
C THR A 51 14.92 20.55 33.35
N GLY A 52 13.87 20.83 32.59
CA GLY A 52 13.08 19.78 31.94
C GLY A 52 14.07 18.90 31.20
N THR A 53 14.14 17.64 31.57
CA THR A 53 15.03 16.67 30.92
C THR A 53 14.59 16.55 29.47
N THR A 54 15.38 17.14 28.56
CA THR A 54 15.22 16.90 27.13
C THR A 54 15.52 15.43 26.86
N THR A 55 14.64 14.75 26.14
CA THR A 55 14.98 13.42 25.61
C THR A 55 15.78 13.64 24.35
N ASP A 56 17.08 13.40 24.40
CA ASP A 56 17.95 13.50 23.22
C ASP A 56 17.69 12.27 22.34
N SER A 57 16.74 12.42 21.41
CA SER A 57 16.37 11.38 20.46
C SER A 57 16.14 12.01 19.09
N ALA A 58 16.85 11.49 18.09
CA ALA A 58 16.79 11.95 16.71
C ALA A 58 15.80 11.12 15.88
N THR A 59 14.82 10.44 16.47
CA THR A 59 13.83 9.63 15.74
C THR A 59 12.48 10.32 15.63
N LEU A 60 11.63 9.87 14.71
CA LEU A 60 10.22 10.25 14.66
C LEU A 60 9.42 9.47 15.71
N ALA A 61 8.48 10.13 16.38
CA ALA A 61 7.41 9.51 17.16
C ALA A 61 6.15 9.24 16.31
N ALA A 62 5.98 9.97 15.22
CA ALA A 62 4.89 9.74 14.26
C ALA A 62 5.27 10.25 12.87
N LEU A 63 4.80 9.54 11.86
CA LEU A 63 4.77 9.94 10.47
C LEU A 63 3.40 9.59 9.89
N SER A 64 2.72 10.53 9.25
CA SER A 64 1.45 10.28 8.58
C SER A 64 1.28 11.12 7.32
N VAL A 65 0.36 10.67 6.47
CA VAL A 65 0.07 11.24 5.15
C VAL A 65 -1.42 11.48 5.01
N SER A 66 -1.82 12.54 4.30
CA SER A 66 -3.24 12.86 4.07
C SER A 66 -3.93 11.91 3.10
N GLU A 67 -3.20 11.35 2.15
CA GLU A 67 -3.69 10.44 1.10
C GLU A 67 -2.76 9.22 0.97
N GLY A 68 -3.32 8.09 0.56
CA GLY A 68 -2.58 6.83 0.48
C GLY A 68 -2.29 6.21 1.85
N THR A 69 -1.24 5.39 1.94
CA THR A 69 -0.83 4.72 3.18
C THR A 69 0.68 4.52 3.12
N LEU A 70 1.36 4.79 4.23
CA LEU A 70 2.79 4.48 4.38
C LEU A 70 2.99 2.97 4.29
N ALA A 71 3.90 2.55 3.43
CA ALA A 71 4.38 1.19 3.31
C ALA A 71 5.91 1.16 3.53
N PRO A 72 6.41 0.43 4.53
CA PRO A 72 5.66 -0.28 5.56
C PRO A 72 4.87 0.68 6.48
N ALA A 73 4.03 0.12 7.35
CA ALA A 73 3.39 0.92 8.40
C ALA A 73 4.48 1.59 9.26
N PHE A 74 4.21 2.80 9.76
CA PHE A 74 5.20 3.59 10.48
C PHE A 74 5.80 2.82 11.67
N ASP A 75 7.13 2.76 11.68
CA ASP A 75 7.96 2.25 12.76
C ASP A 75 9.16 3.19 12.92
N PRO A 76 9.48 3.69 14.13
CA PRO A 76 10.54 4.68 14.32
C PRO A 76 11.93 4.21 13.85
N ASP A 77 12.16 2.88 13.76
CA ASP A 77 13.40 2.28 13.31
C ASP A 77 13.44 2.05 11.79
N THR A 78 12.32 2.26 11.09
CA THR A 78 12.25 2.19 9.62
C THR A 78 12.46 3.56 9.01
N THR A 79 13.47 3.67 8.14
CA THR A 79 13.85 4.93 7.49
C THR A 79 13.26 5.11 6.09
N ASP A 80 12.83 4.05 5.42
CA ASP A 80 12.33 4.12 4.04
C ASP A 80 10.84 3.79 3.97
N TYR A 81 10.08 4.73 3.43
CA TYR A 81 8.64 4.61 3.23
C TYR A 81 8.28 4.89 1.78
N THR A 82 7.32 4.13 1.28
CA THR A 82 6.63 4.41 0.02
C THR A 82 5.19 4.82 0.30
N VAL A 83 4.71 5.81 -0.43
CA VAL A 83 3.32 6.26 -0.42
C VAL A 83 2.86 6.31 -1.86
N LEU A 84 1.96 5.43 -2.21
CA LEU A 84 1.40 5.43 -3.55
C LEU A 84 0.10 6.24 -3.54
N VAL A 85 -0.03 7.22 -4.43
CA VAL A 85 -1.27 8.02 -4.56
C VAL A 85 -1.78 7.96 -6.00
N THR A 86 -3.08 8.14 -6.16
CA THR A 86 -3.69 8.10 -7.48
C THR A 86 -3.39 9.38 -8.25
N ASN A 87 -3.65 9.38 -9.56
CA ASN A 87 -3.34 10.53 -10.39
C ASN A 87 -4.07 11.80 -9.93
N ALA A 88 -5.26 11.68 -9.33
CA ALA A 88 -6.04 12.83 -8.85
C ALA A 88 -5.37 13.60 -7.69
N VAL A 89 -4.45 12.98 -6.97
CA VAL A 89 -3.75 13.59 -5.83
C VAL A 89 -2.56 14.40 -6.34
N ASP A 90 -2.75 15.70 -6.57
CA ASP A 90 -1.70 16.62 -7.06
C ASP A 90 -0.87 17.28 -5.94
N ALA A 91 -1.26 17.07 -4.68
CA ALA A 91 -0.51 17.46 -3.50
C ALA A 91 -0.73 16.46 -2.36
N LEU A 92 0.26 16.32 -1.48
CA LEU A 92 0.19 15.49 -0.28
C LEU A 92 0.57 16.32 0.95
N THR A 93 -0.18 16.17 2.03
CA THR A 93 0.20 16.71 3.33
C THR A 93 0.86 15.62 4.17
N LEU A 94 2.08 15.89 4.64
CA LEU A 94 2.85 15.06 5.54
C LEU A 94 2.82 15.67 6.95
N LEU A 95 2.66 14.83 7.97
CA LEU A 95 2.88 15.21 9.35
C LEU A 95 4.01 14.35 9.91
N ALA A 96 5.04 15.01 10.43
CA ALA A 96 6.18 14.35 11.06
C ALA A 96 6.40 14.93 12.48
N ALA A 97 6.41 14.07 13.48
CA ALA A 97 6.61 14.46 14.87
C ALA A 97 7.88 13.81 15.42
N ALA A 98 8.78 14.61 15.99
CA ALA A 98 9.99 14.08 16.64
C ALA A 98 9.68 13.43 17.99
N SER A 99 10.46 12.42 18.37
CA SER A 99 10.36 11.75 19.68
C SER A 99 11.11 12.48 20.79
N GLY A 100 12.20 13.19 20.43
CA GLY A 100 12.99 13.98 21.36
C GLY A 100 12.36 15.31 21.72
N SER A 101 12.27 15.65 23.01
CA SER A 101 11.80 16.98 23.42
C SER A 101 12.85 18.04 23.11
N GLY A 102 12.48 19.00 22.25
CA GLY A 102 13.40 20.01 21.70
C GLY A 102 14.13 19.60 20.42
N ALA A 103 13.85 18.40 19.89
CA ALA A 103 14.31 18.03 18.56
C ALA A 103 13.60 18.85 17.47
N THR A 104 14.27 19.06 16.35
CA THR A 104 13.74 19.77 15.18
C THR A 104 13.50 18.78 14.04
N VAL A 105 12.51 19.06 13.19
CA VAL A 105 12.22 18.28 11.99
C VAL A 105 12.39 19.19 10.78
N ALA A 106 13.08 18.71 9.75
CA ALA A 106 13.18 19.37 8.47
C ALA A 106 12.68 18.45 7.35
N ILE A 107 11.85 18.98 6.44
CA ILE A 107 11.37 18.26 5.26
C ILE A 107 11.91 18.98 4.03
N ASP A 108 12.68 18.28 3.20
CA ASP A 108 13.43 18.82 2.05
C ASP A 108 14.24 20.08 2.42
N GLY A 109 14.83 20.06 3.62
CA GLY A 109 15.63 21.15 4.17
C GLY A 109 14.85 22.30 4.79
N VAL A 110 13.51 22.27 4.75
CA VAL A 110 12.66 23.27 5.42
C VAL A 110 12.36 22.82 6.84
N VAL A 111 12.86 23.57 7.83
CA VAL A 111 12.56 23.32 9.25
C VAL A 111 11.09 23.62 9.52
N ILE A 112 10.39 22.64 10.08
CA ILE A 112 9.00 22.75 10.52
C ILE A 112 8.92 22.62 12.04
N ASP A 113 7.92 23.26 12.63
CA ASP A 113 7.54 22.94 14.01
C ASP A 113 7.10 21.48 14.06
N ALA A 114 7.64 20.69 15.00
CA ALA A 114 7.33 19.27 15.09
C ALA A 114 5.82 19.05 15.20
N ALA A 115 5.31 18.07 14.44
CA ALA A 115 3.88 17.76 14.29
C ALA A 115 3.04 18.83 13.56
N THR A 116 3.65 19.67 12.72
CA THR A 116 2.94 20.58 11.82
C THR A 116 2.77 19.97 10.44
N ASP A 117 1.62 20.24 9.82
CA ASP A 117 1.31 19.85 8.45
C ASP A 117 2.27 20.50 7.45
N PHE A 118 2.87 19.68 6.58
CA PHE A 118 3.72 20.12 5.48
C PHE A 118 3.15 19.61 4.15
N THR A 119 2.70 20.52 3.29
CA THR A 119 2.12 20.16 2.00
C THR A 119 3.14 20.27 0.88
N VAL A 120 3.27 19.21 0.09
CA VAL A 120 4.13 19.16 -1.11
C VAL A 120 3.27 18.93 -2.35
N ALA A 121 3.57 19.66 -3.43
CA ALA A 121 2.99 19.40 -4.75
C ALA A 121 3.66 18.18 -5.39
N LEU A 122 2.88 17.30 -5.99
CA LEU A 122 3.36 16.05 -6.57
C LEU A 122 3.42 16.11 -8.09
N ALA A 123 4.58 15.79 -8.65
CA ALA A 123 4.69 15.42 -10.05
C ALA A 123 4.15 14.00 -10.26
N VAL A 124 3.70 13.68 -11.48
CA VAL A 124 3.42 12.29 -11.87
C VAL A 124 4.72 11.49 -11.79
N GLY A 125 4.64 10.27 -11.25
CA GLY A 125 5.79 9.41 -10.98
C GLY A 125 6.31 9.55 -9.55
N SER A 126 7.58 9.22 -9.35
CA SER A 126 8.23 9.21 -8.04
C SER A 126 8.58 10.62 -7.56
N ASN A 127 8.21 10.95 -6.32
CA ASN A 127 8.55 12.17 -5.61
C ASN A 127 9.20 11.76 -4.27
N ALA A 128 10.52 11.89 -4.14
CA ALA A 128 11.22 11.56 -2.90
C ALA A 128 11.26 12.77 -1.97
N LEU A 129 10.80 12.60 -0.73
CA LEU A 129 10.85 13.61 0.33
C LEU A 129 11.85 13.17 1.39
N SER A 130 12.76 14.07 1.76
CA SER A 130 13.78 13.86 2.79
C SER A 130 13.31 14.45 4.12
N VAL A 131 13.02 13.62 5.12
CA VAL A 131 12.62 14.05 6.47
C VAL A 131 13.78 13.82 7.44
N VAL A 132 14.40 14.91 7.91
CA VAL A 132 15.54 14.86 8.83
C VAL A 132 15.10 15.30 10.21
N VAL A 133 15.34 14.46 11.21
CA VAL A 133 15.14 14.80 12.62
C VAL A 133 16.50 15.08 13.26
N THR A 134 16.63 16.22 13.92
CA THR A 134 17.86 16.61 14.64
C THR A 134 17.57 16.76 16.13
N ALA A 135 18.24 15.97 16.97
CA ALA A 135 18.12 16.03 18.43
C ALA A 135 18.90 17.21 19.05
N GLY A 136 18.67 17.46 20.34
CA GLY A 136 19.33 18.54 21.09
C GLY A 136 20.86 18.39 21.19
N ASP A 137 21.36 17.16 21.11
CA ASP A 137 22.80 16.84 21.10
C ASP A 137 23.44 16.96 19.69
N GLY A 138 22.65 17.26 18.66
CA GLY A 138 23.07 17.39 17.27
C GLY A 138 23.09 16.07 16.49
N SER A 139 22.71 14.94 17.09
CA SER A 139 22.51 13.69 16.35
C SER A 139 21.34 13.81 15.36
N THR A 140 21.42 13.09 14.24
CA THR A 140 20.43 13.15 13.16
C THR A 140 20.00 11.77 12.69
N THR A 141 18.73 11.63 12.31
CA THR A 141 18.19 10.50 11.56
C THR A 141 17.45 11.02 10.34
N GLU A 142 17.63 10.38 9.20
CA GLU A 142 16.97 10.70 7.93
C GLU A 142 15.96 9.61 7.59
N TYR A 143 14.75 10.04 7.24
CA TYR A 143 13.67 9.19 6.75
C TYR A 143 13.34 9.61 5.31
N THR A 144 13.30 8.66 4.39
CA THR A 144 12.90 8.86 3.00
C THR A 144 11.43 8.51 2.84
N VAL A 145 10.61 9.45 2.38
CA VAL A 145 9.22 9.18 1.97
C VAL A 145 9.10 9.34 0.47
N THR A 146 9.04 8.21 -0.24
CA THR A 146 8.87 8.17 -1.69
C THR A 146 7.38 8.15 -2.03
N VAL A 147 6.85 9.28 -2.48
CA VAL A 147 5.48 9.41 -2.95
C VAL A 147 5.42 9.13 -4.44
N VAL A 148 4.86 7.99 -4.86
CA VAL A 148 4.65 7.68 -6.28
C VAL A 148 3.22 8.06 -6.65
N ARG A 149 3.09 9.14 -7.40
CA ARG A 149 1.80 9.57 -7.97
C ARG A 149 1.57 8.87 -9.29
N ALA A 150 0.46 8.16 -9.42
CA ALA A 150 0.12 7.50 -10.67
C ALA A 150 -0.04 8.49 -11.82
N SER A 151 0.23 8.04 -13.05
CA SER A 151 -0.11 8.75 -14.28
C SER A 151 -1.60 8.65 -14.58
N ALA A 152 -2.13 9.66 -15.28
CA ALA A 152 -3.51 9.66 -15.74
C ALA A 152 -3.75 8.47 -16.67
N ALA A 153 -4.98 7.94 -16.65
CA ALA A 153 -5.38 6.94 -17.63
C ALA A 153 -5.25 7.54 -19.04
N SER A 154 -4.49 6.87 -19.91
CA SER A 154 -4.53 7.17 -21.34
C SER A 154 -5.89 6.70 -21.86
N GLY A 155 -6.78 7.62 -22.21
CA GLY A 155 -8.09 7.32 -22.80
C GLY A 155 -8.04 6.62 -24.16
N ASP A 156 -6.87 6.19 -24.61
CA ASP A 156 -6.63 5.64 -25.93
C ASP A 156 -7.13 4.18 -26.09
N ASN A 157 -7.39 3.46 -25.00
CA ASN A 157 -7.83 2.06 -25.04
C ASN A 157 -9.19 1.85 -24.39
N CYS A 158 -10.25 2.46 -24.94
CA CYS A 158 -11.62 2.20 -24.53
C CYS A 158 -12.20 0.92 -25.15
N ALA A 159 -11.70 -0.22 -24.70
CA ALA A 159 -12.15 -1.53 -25.15
C ALA A 159 -12.47 -2.43 -23.96
N LEU A 160 -13.46 -3.31 -24.14
CA LEU A 160 -13.86 -4.28 -23.13
C LEU A 160 -12.70 -5.25 -22.87
N ILE A 161 -12.34 -5.43 -21.60
CA ILE A 161 -11.33 -6.42 -21.22
C ILE A 161 -11.79 -7.84 -21.60
N PRO A 162 -10.93 -8.68 -22.19
CA PRO A 162 -11.26 -10.08 -22.44
C PRO A 162 -11.62 -10.80 -21.13
N SER A 163 -12.72 -11.56 -21.16
CA SER A 163 -13.12 -12.43 -20.05
C SER A 163 -12.29 -13.69 -20.06
N GLU A 164 -11.64 -13.99 -18.93
CA GLU A 164 -10.82 -15.18 -18.74
C GLU A 164 -11.35 -16.10 -17.64
N THR A 165 -10.78 -17.29 -17.58
CA THR A 165 -10.93 -18.16 -16.42
C THR A 165 -10.26 -17.57 -15.17
N ALA A 166 -10.89 -17.78 -14.01
CA ALA A 166 -10.27 -17.56 -12.71
C ALA A 166 -9.12 -18.56 -12.44
N GLY A 167 -8.99 -19.59 -13.28
CA GLY A 167 -8.02 -20.66 -13.09
C GLY A 167 -8.36 -21.51 -11.86
N PRO A 168 -7.45 -22.41 -11.45
CA PRO A 168 -7.71 -23.35 -10.36
C PRO A 168 -7.47 -22.77 -8.96
N PHE A 169 -6.95 -21.53 -8.84
CA PHE A 169 -6.53 -20.93 -7.58
C PHE A 169 -7.26 -19.64 -7.11
N PRO A 170 -8.56 -19.41 -7.39
CA PRO A 170 -9.31 -18.31 -6.79
C PRO A 170 -9.73 -18.63 -5.35
N LEU A 171 -9.18 -17.93 -4.37
CA LEU A 171 -9.45 -18.22 -2.96
C LEU A 171 -10.67 -17.42 -2.46
N LEU A 172 -11.86 -17.71 -3.02
CA LEU A 172 -13.07 -16.90 -2.81
C LEU A 172 -13.52 -16.77 -1.35
N ALA A 173 -13.12 -17.71 -0.48
CA ALA A 173 -13.43 -17.66 0.95
C ALA A 173 -12.84 -16.42 1.66
N VAL A 174 -11.80 -15.78 1.09
CA VAL A 174 -11.18 -14.58 1.69
C VAL A 174 -11.90 -13.29 1.32
N LEU A 175 -12.88 -13.33 0.41
CA LEU A 175 -13.56 -12.12 -0.06
C LEU A 175 -14.41 -11.44 1.02
N SER A 176 -14.86 -12.17 2.04
CA SER A 176 -15.54 -11.59 3.21
C SER A 176 -14.60 -11.18 4.34
N ASN A 177 -13.28 -11.37 4.18
CA ASN A 177 -12.31 -11.05 5.22
C ASN A 177 -11.82 -9.61 5.07
N ALA A 178 -12.14 -8.77 6.06
CA ALA A 178 -11.72 -7.37 6.16
C ALA A 178 -10.20 -7.19 5.97
N ALA A 179 -9.41 -8.12 6.50
CA ALA A 179 -7.95 -8.04 6.47
C ALA A 179 -7.38 -8.18 5.04
N MET A 180 -8.18 -8.70 4.09
CA MET A 180 -7.79 -8.78 2.69
C MET A 180 -7.97 -7.47 1.95
N VAL A 181 -8.67 -6.49 2.53
CA VAL A 181 -8.70 -5.13 2.00
C VAL A 181 -7.39 -4.45 2.37
N ARG A 182 -6.37 -4.71 1.56
CA ARG A 182 -4.99 -4.30 1.80
C ARG A 182 -4.29 -3.99 0.49
N ARG A 183 -3.39 -3.02 0.54
CA ARG A 183 -2.58 -2.57 -0.59
C ARG A 183 -1.34 -3.44 -0.76
N ASP A 184 -0.58 -3.63 0.33
CA ASP A 184 0.53 -4.57 0.35
C ASP A 184 0.01 -5.99 0.52
N ILE A 185 0.25 -6.81 -0.51
CA ILE A 185 -0.16 -8.20 -0.55
C ILE A 185 1.02 -9.16 -0.40
N ARG A 186 2.25 -8.67 -0.20
CA ARG A 186 3.46 -9.51 -0.18
C ARG A 186 3.50 -10.49 0.97
N GLU A 187 3.03 -10.07 2.14
CA GLU A 187 3.27 -10.78 3.41
C GLU A 187 4.78 -11.08 3.56
N ASP A 188 5.15 -12.36 3.68
CA ASP A 188 6.53 -12.83 3.83
C ASP A 188 7.23 -13.15 2.50
N ARG A 189 6.58 -12.90 1.36
CA ARG A 189 7.10 -13.31 0.05
C ARG A 189 8.23 -12.40 -0.41
N SER A 190 9.32 -13.04 -0.83
CA SER A 190 10.41 -12.39 -1.54
C SER A 190 10.18 -12.38 -3.05
N GLY A 191 10.74 -11.37 -3.72
CA GLY A 191 10.71 -11.21 -5.18
C GLY A 191 11.08 -9.79 -5.58
N VAL A 192 11.18 -9.52 -6.89
CA VAL A 192 11.40 -8.15 -7.39
C VAL A 192 10.15 -7.34 -7.05
N PRO A 193 10.25 -6.19 -6.35
CA PRO A 193 9.09 -5.38 -6.00
C PRO A 193 8.29 -4.94 -7.22
N VAL A 194 6.96 -4.99 -7.10
CA VAL A 194 6.04 -4.55 -8.16
C VAL A 194 4.93 -3.72 -7.54
N THR A 195 4.73 -2.51 -8.07
CA THR A 195 3.51 -1.73 -7.88
C THR A 195 2.58 -1.99 -9.06
N VAL A 196 1.42 -2.60 -8.80
CA VAL A 196 0.37 -2.79 -9.82
C VAL A 196 -0.60 -1.63 -9.72
N VAL A 197 -0.94 -1.01 -10.85
CA VAL A 197 -1.95 0.04 -11.00
C VAL A 197 -2.95 -0.41 -12.06
N LEU A 198 -4.24 -0.46 -11.69
CA LEU A 198 -5.32 -0.81 -12.62
C LEU A 198 -6.30 0.35 -12.73
N ASP A 199 -6.61 0.76 -13.95
CA ASP A 199 -7.59 1.81 -14.23
C ASP A 199 -8.84 1.20 -14.83
N PHE A 200 -9.98 1.36 -14.16
CA PHE A 200 -11.25 0.81 -14.60
C PHE A 200 -12.12 1.89 -15.24
N GLN A 201 -12.67 1.59 -16.41
CA GLN A 201 -13.47 2.53 -17.21
C GLN A 201 -14.72 1.84 -17.79
N ASN A 202 -15.81 2.57 -17.93
CA ASN A 202 -17.06 2.05 -18.48
C ASN A 202 -17.12 2.24 -20.00
N VAL A 203 -16.99 1.15 -20.76
CA VAL A 203 -16.99 1.20 -22.23
C VAL A 203 -18.35 1.57 -22.83
N ASN A 204 -19.44 1.42 -22.07
CA ASN A 204 -20.79 1.80 -22.49
C ASN A 204 -21.16 3.24 -22.12
N ASN A 205 -20.31 3.94 -21.37
CA ASN A 205 -20.56 5.30 -20.90
C ASN A 205 -19.34 6.19 -21.13
N GLY A 206 -18.97 6.40 -22.39
CA GLY A 206 -17.92 7.35 -22.75
C GLY A 206 -16.55 7.08 -22.14
N CYS A 207 -16.29 5.85 -21.67
CA CYS A 207 -15.03 5.47 -21.00
C CYS A 207 -14.83 6.20 -19.67
N GLU A 208 -15.92 6.64 -19.04
CA GLU A 208 -15.88 7.29 -17.74
C GLU A 208 -15.32 6.33 -16.67
N PRO A 209 -14.56 6.84 -15.69
CA PRO A 209 -14.01 6.03 -14.60
C PRO A 209 -15.07 5.21 -13.85
N VAL A 210 -14.77 3.94 -13.57
CA VAL A 210 -15.61 3.07 -12.74
C VAL A 210 -15.18 3.22 -11.29
N THR A 211 -15.94 3.99 -10.53
CA THR A 211 -15.66 4.28 -9.11
C THR A 211 -16.35 3.27 -8.19
N ASN A 212 -15.80 3.06 -6.98
CA ASN A 212 -16.37 2.19 -5.95
C ASN A 212 -16.56 0.71 -6.36
N ALA A 213 -15.75 0.22 -7.30
CA ALA A 213 -15.68 -1.20 -7.66
C ALA A 213 -14.62 -1.90 -6.82
N ALA A 214 -14.95 -3.07 -6.26
CA ALA A 214 -14.01 -3.86 -5.49
C ALA A 214 -13.23 -4.80 -6.43
N ILE A 215 -11.90 -4.77 -6.32
CA ILE A 215 -10.97 -5.49 -7.20
C ILE A 215 -10.20 -6.49 -6.35
N TYR A 216 -10.43 -7.79 -6.59
CA TYR A 216 -9.66 -8.87 -5.98
C TYR A 216 -8.52 -9.26 -6.91
N LEU A 217 -7.27 -9.12 -6.48
CA LEU A 217 -6.08 -9.49 -7.23
C LEU A 217 -5.37 -10.67 -6.56
N TRP A 218 -4.88 -11.63 -7.35
CA TRP A 218 -4.05 -12.73 -6.85
C TRP A 218 -3.04 -13.24 -7.88
N HIS A 219 -1.91 -13.76 -7.40
CA HIS A 219 -0.91 -14.44 -8.24
C HIS A 219 -0.05 -15.42 -7.45
N CYS A 220 0.82 -16.15 -8.15
CA CYS A 220 1.82 -17.01 -7.53
C CYS A 220 3.05 -16.23 -7.06
N ASP A 221 3.77 -16.80 -6.09
CA ASP A 221 5.08 -16.28 -5.70
C ASP A 221 6.15 -16.51 -6.77
N LYS A 222 7.39 -16.07 -6.49
CA LYS A 222 8.52 -16.17 -7.42
C LYS A 222 8.84 -17.63 -7.85
N ASP A 223 8.43 -18.61 -7.05
CA ASP A 223 8.69 -20.04 -7.29
C ASP A 223 7.49 -20.75 -7.95
N GLY A 224 6.38 -20.03 -8.15
CA GLY A 224 5.17 -20.51 -8.81
C GLY A 224 4.11 -21.09 -7.88
N ALA A 225 4.21 -20.86 -6.56
CA ALA A 225 3.24 -21.35 -5.58
C ALA A 225 2.14 -20.32 -5.29
N TYR A 226 0.91 -20.80 -5.11
CA TYR A 226 -0.26 -20.03 -4.70
C TYR A 226 -0.62 -20.32 -3.25
N SER A 227 -0.89 -19.26 -2.48
CA SER A 227 -1.41 -19.34 -1.12
C SER A 227 -2.83 -19.92 -1.07
N GLY A 228 -3.15 -20.64 0.02
CA GLY A 228 -4.48 -21.19 0.30
C GLY A 228 -4.74 -22.61 -0.21
N TYR A 229 -3.80 -23.22 -0.92
CA TYR A 229 -4.00 -24.50 -1.59
C TYR A 229 -2.99 -25.56 -1.20
N ASN A 230 -3.41 -26.82 -1.29
CA ASN A 230 -2.56 -27.99 -1.14
C ASN A 230 -2.71 -28.90 -2.37
N ASN A 231 -1.67 -29.01 -3.18
CA ASN A 231 -1.56 -30.03 -4.22
C ASN A 231 -0.09 -30.29 -4.59
N SER A 232 0.18 -31.38 -5.29
CA SER A 232 1.55 -31.81 -5.62
C SER A 232 2.34 -30.81 -6.49
N ALA A 233 1.66 -30.03 -7.33
CA ALA A 233 2.30 -29.03 -8.19
C ALA A 233 2.54 -27.68 -7.48
N ASN A 234 1.77 -27.40 -6.42
CA ASN A 234 1.76 -26.14 -5.68
C ASN A 234 2.47 -26.22 -4.33
N GLY A 235 2.65 -27.41 -3.77
CA GLY A 235 2.99 -27.58 -2.35
C GLY A 235 1.78 -27.39 -1.43
N ASN A 236 2.04 -27.25 -0.13
CA ASN A 236 1.01 -27.05 0.89
C ASN A 236 1.11 -25.65 1.50
N HIS A 237 0.16 -24.79 1.13
CA HIS A 237 0.03 -23.41 1.58
C HIS A 237 -1.35 -23.14 2.21
N VAL A 238 -1.99 -24.17 2.78
CA VAL A 238 -3.31 -24.04 3.40
C VAL A 238 -3.23 -23.10 4.60
N GLY A 239 -4.15 -22.13 4.66
CA GLY A 239 -4.21 -21.12 5.72
C GLY A 239 -3.37 -19.86 5.46
N GLU A 240 -2.51 -19.88 4.44
CA GLU A 240 -1.73 -18.72 4.02
C GLU A 240 -2.54 -17.86 3.04
N THR A 241 -2.25 -16.55 3.01
CA THR A 241 -2.98 -15.59 2.17
C THR A 241 -2.07 -14.69 1.32
N PHE A 242 -0.77 -14.95 1.29
CA PHE A 242 0.18 -14.13 0.54
C PHE A 242 -0.25 -13.91 -0.92
N LEU A 243 0.12 -12.77 -1.47
CA LEU A 243 -0.08 -12.34 -2.85
C LEU A 243 -1.55 -12.37 -3.27
N ARG A 244 -2.43 -12.03 -2.32
CA ARG A 244 -3.87 -11.84 -2.49
C ARG A 244 -4.29 -10.55 -1.79
N GLY A 245 -5.12 -9.75 -2.44
CA GLY A 245 -5.68 -8.56 -1.82
C GLY A 245 -6.86 -7.98 -2.57
N ILE A 246 -7.55 -7.09 -1.87
CA ILE A 246 -8.72 -6.38 -2.34
C ILE A 246 -8.45 -4.89 -2.22
N GLN A 247 -8.71 -4.15 -3.29
CA GLN A 247 -8.73 -2.69 -3.31
C GLN A 247 -10.04 -2.20 -3.90
N VAL A 248 -10.45 -0.98 -3.58
CA VAL A 248 -11.66 -0.36 -4.11
C VAL A 248 -11.26 0.80 -5.01
N THR A 249 -11.83 0.89 -6.20
CA THR A 249 -11.50 1.97 -7.13
C THR A 249 -11.88 3.32 -6.56
N ASP A 250 -10.98 4.29 -6.71
CA ASP A 250 -11.19 5.67 -6.28
C ASP A 250 -12.08 6.46 -7.26
N THR A 251 -12.15 7.78 -7.10
CA THR A 251 -12.92 8.67 -7.98
C THR A 251 -12.37 8.76 -9.41
N ALA A 252 -11.10 8.40 -9.60
CA ALA A 252 -10.47 8.29 -10.92
C ALA A 252 -10.57 6.86 -11.49
N GLY A 253 -11.27 5.94 -10.82
CA GLY A 253 -11.45 4.56 -11.26
C GLY A 253 -10.22 3.69 -11.06
N GLN A 254 -9.26 4.11 -10.21
CA GLN A 254 -7.97 3.47 -10.07
C GLN A 254 -7.87 2.66 -8.77
N VAL A 255 -7.20 1.51 -8.85
CA VAL A 255 -6.66 0.79 -7.68
C VAL A 255 -5.16 0.60 -7.83
N ALA A 256 -4.48 0.39 -6.71
CA ALA A 256 -3.08 0.01 -6.73
C ALA A 256 -2.74 -1.01 -5.65
N PHE A 257 -1.81 -1.92 -5.95
CA PHE A 257 -1.32 -2.97 -5.07
C PHE A 257 0.21 -2.93 -5.00
N GLU A 258 0.77 -3.28 -3.85
CA GLU A 258 2.19 -3.55 -3.67
C GLU A 258 2.40 -5.06 -3.56
N THR A 259 3.26 -5.60 -4.42
CA THR A 259 3.49 -7.03 -4.55
C THR A 259 4.92 -7.34 -5.02
N VAL A 260 5.16 -8.57 -5.44
CA VAL A 260 6.37 -9.00 -6.13
C VAL A 260 6.06 -9.54 -7.53
N TYR A 261 7.06 -9.50 -8.41
CA TYR A 261 6.93 -10.06 -9.75
C TYR A 261 6.67 -11.57 -9.68
N PRO A 262 5.65 -12.11 -10.37
CA PRO A 262 5.26 -13.51 -10.22
C PRO A 262 6.28 -14.46 -10.87
N GLY A 263 6.42 -15.64 -10.28
CA GLY A 263 7.05 -16.78 -10.93
C GLY A 263 6.15 -17.38 -12.02
N TRP A 264 6.34 -18.66 -12.29
CA TRP A 264 5.54 -19.38 -13.29
C TRP A 264 5.26 -20.81 -12.87
N TYR A 265 4.15 -21.35 -13.38
CA TYR A 265 3.82 -22.77 -13.33
C TYR A 265 3.63 -23.31 -14.75
N ALA A 266 3.80 -24.62 -14.91
CA ALA A 266 3.85 -25.24 -16.23
C ALA A 266 2.55 -25.05 -17.02
N GLY A 267 2.67 -24.74 -18.31
CA GLY A 267 1.55 -24.64 -19.26
C GLY A 267 0.90 -23.26 -19.32
N ARG A 268 1.42 -22.26 -18.62
CA ARG A 268 0.93 -20.87 -18.70
C ARG A 268 2.09 -19.87 -18.80
N ILE A 269 1.86 -18.75 -19.49
CA ILE A 269 2.70 -17.55 -19.42
C ILE A 269 2.63 -16.93 -18.03
N THR A 270 3.65 -16.19 -17.61
CA THR A 270 3.64 -15.40 -16.36
C THR A 270 2.49 -14.39 -16.34
N HIS A 271 1.66 -14.41 -15.30
CA HIS A 271 0.48 -13.55 -15.19
C HIS A 271 0.12 -13.25 -13.73
N MET A 272 -0.72 -12.22 -13.56
CA MET A 272 -1.52 -12.03 -12.36
C MET A 272 -3.00 -12.12 -12.73
N HIS A 273 -3.86 -12.49 -11.78
CA HIS A 273 -5.29 -12.52 -11.98
C HIS A 273 -5.97 -11.35 -11.29
N PHE A 274 -7.13 -10.94 -11.81
CA PHE A 274 -8.04 -10.12 -11.05
C PHE A 274 -9.51 -10.45 -11.32
N GLN A 275 -10.35 -10.10 -10.35
CA GLN A 275 -11.80 -10.06 -10.48
C GLN A 275 -12.32 -8.69 -10.06
N ALA A 276 -13.19 -8.12 -10.88
CA ALA A 276 -13.87 -6.86 -10.59
C ALA A 276 -15.32 -7.14 -10.18
N TYR A 277 -15.75 -6.50 -9.10
CA TYR A 277 -17.11 -6.60 -8.57
C TYR A 277 -17.72 -5.20 -8.51
N LEU A 278 -18.85 -5.03 -9.19
CA LEU A 278 -19.64 -3.80 -9.06
C LEU A 278 -20.37 -3.81 -7.73
N ASN A 279 -20.12 -2.75 -6.96
CA ASN A 279 -20.49 -2.61 -5.57
C ASN A 279 -19.68 -3.55 -4.67
N VAL A 280 -19.53 -3.15 -3.40
CA VAL A 280 -18.71 -3.86 -2.40
C VAL A 280 -19.26 -5.24 -1.98
N ASN A 281 -20.33 -5.73 -2.63
CA ASN A 281 -20.85 -7.07 -2.39
C ASN A 281 -20.04 -8.11 -3.19
N LEU A 282 -18.97 -8.60 -2.58
CA LEU A 282 -18.10 -9.63 -3.14
C LEU A 282 -18.69 -11.05 -3.11
N GLN A 283 -19.93 -11.23 -2.63
CA GLN A 283 -20.62 -12.53 -2.60
C GLN A 283 -21.46 -12.81 -3.85
N VAL A 284 -21.31 -12.00 -4.90
CA VAL A 284 -21.99 -12.16 -6.19
C VAL A 284 -20.99 -12.59 -7.28
N THR A 285 -21.49 -12.94 -8.46
CA THR A 285 -20.66 -13.19 -9.64
C THR A 285 -19.83 -11.96 -9.97
N ALA A 286 -18.52 -12.13 -10.15
CA ALA A 286 -17.64 -11.05 -10.62
C ALA A 286 -18.16 -10.49 -11.95
N THR A 287 -18.19 -9.16 -12.06
CA THR A 287 -18.53 -8.44 -13.28
C THR A 287 -17.54 -8.72 -14.40
N ALA A 288 -16.26 -8.85 -14.04
CA ALA A 288 -15.22 -9.31 -14.95
C ALA A 288 -14.24 -10.21 -14.19
N THR A 289 -13.77 -11.25 -14.85
CA THR A 289 -12.59 -12.03 -14.45
C THR A 289 -11.60 -11.93 -15.60
N SER A 290 -10.38 -11.51 -15.33
CA SER A 290 -9.34 -11.42 -16.36
C SER A 290 -7.95 -11.58 -15.76
N GLN A 291 -6.93 -11.41 -16.59
CA GLN A 291 -5.54 -11.62 -16.23
C GLN A 291 -4.66 -10.50 -16.79
N ILE A 292 -3.56 -10.23 -16.10
CA ILE A 292 -2.54 -9.23 -16.43
C ILE A 292 -1.35 -10.00 -17.02
N ALA A 293 -1.00 -9.68 -18.25
CA ALA A 293 0.17 -10.17 -18.96
C ALA A 293 1.33 -9.16 -18.86
N PHE A 294 2.56 -9.66 -19.04
CA PHE A 294 3.78 -8.84 -18.96
C PHE A 294 4.60 -8.93 -20.25
N PRO A 295 5.35 -7.87 -20.63
CA PRO A 295 6.26 -7.93 -21.75
C PRO A 295 7.30 -9.04 -21.55
N GLN A 296 7.52 -9.87 -22.57
CA GLN A 296 8.44 -11.01 -22.48
C GLN A 296 9.87 -10.59 -22.13
N ALA A 297 10.31 -9.42 -22.61
CA ALA A 297 11.63 -8.88 -22.29
C ALA A 297 11.78 -8.57 -20.78
N THR A 298 10.74 -8.00 -20.16
CA THR A 298 10.69 -7.74 -18.72
C THR A 298 10.72 -9.06 -17.93
N THR A 299 9.88 -10.02 -18.31
CA THR A 299 9.87 -11.35 -17.66
C THR A 299 11.23 -12.04 -17.77
N ALA A 300 11.86 -12.00 -18.95
CA ALA A 300 13.18 -12.58 -19.17
C ALA A 300 14.24 -11.92 -18.28
N ALA A 301 14.23 -10.59 -18.14
CA ALA A 301 15.14 -9.86 -17.26
C ALA A 301 14.97 -10.26 -15.79
N VAL A 302 13.72 -10.33 -15.29
CA VAL A 302 13.42 -10.77 -13.91
C VAL A 302 13.91 -12.20 -13.67
N TYR A 303 13.62 -13.13 -14.59
CA TYR A 303 13.99 -14.53 -14.43
C TYR A 303 15.49 -14.82 -14.61
N ASN A 304 16.23 -13.88 -15.18
CA ASN A 304 17.70 -13.92 -15.21
C ASN A 304 18.34 -13.35 -13.93
N SER A 305 17.57 -12.73 -13.04
CA SER A 305 18.10 -12.21 -11.78
C SER A 305 18.46 -13.32 -10.79
N PRO A 306 19.41 -13.09 -9.86
CA PRO A 306 19.77 -14.08 -8.84
C PRO A 306 18.58 -14.55 -7.99
N LEU A 307 17.61 -13.67 -7.74
CA LEU A 307 16.46 -13.95 -6.89
C LEU A 307 15.48 -14.98 -7.49
N TYR A 308 15.46 -15.11 -8.83
CA TYR A 308 14.58 -16.03 -9.57
C TYR A 308 15.33 -17.21 -10.19
N ALA A 309 16.67 -17.25 -10.06
CA ALA A 309 17.52 -18.24 -10.72
C ALA A 309 17.16 -19.70 -10.41
N ALA A 310 16.63 -19.98 -9.21
CA ALA A 310 16.21 -21.33 -8.83
C ALA A 310 15.05 -21.86 -9.68
N ARG A 311 14.09 -20.98 -10.04
CA ARG A 311 12.96 -21.34 -10.91
C ARG A 311 13.30 -21.18 -12.39
N GLY A 312 14.09 -20.15 -12.72
CA GLY A 312 14.62 -19.90 -14.05
C GLY A 312 13.56 -19.51 -15.08
N GLN A 313 13.96 -19.53 -16.36
CA GLN A 313 13.08 -19.21 -17.48
C GLN A 313 11.95 -20.24 -17.65
N ASN A 314 10.76 -19.76 -18.01
CA ASN A 314 9.64 -20.64 -18.33
C ASN A 314 9.81 -21.24 -19.73
N THR A 315 10.10 -22.53 -19.80
CA THR A 315 10.21 -23.27 -21.07
C THR A 315 8.96 -24.08 -21.42
N SER A 316 7.91 -24.01 -20.59
CA SER A 316 6.71 -24.82 -20.76
C SER A 316 5.71 -24.24 -21.77
N VAL A 317 5.80 -22.94 -22.05
CA VAL A 317 4.99 -22.22 -23.04
C VAL A 317 5.89 -21.25 -23.80
N THR A 318 5.84 -21.29 -25.13
CA THR A 318 6.81 -20.57 -25.97
C THR A 318 6.37 -19.16 -26.35
N SER A 319 5.08 -18.84 -26.23
CA SER A 319 4.52 -17.54 -26.61
C SER A 319 3.14 -17.33 -26.02
N PHE A 320 2.64 -16.09 -26.04
CA PHE A 320 1.25 -15.78 -25.70
C PHE A 320 0.24 -16.56 -26.56
N ALA A 321 0.54 -16.74 -27.86
CA ALA A 321 -0.31 -17.51 -28.76
C ALA A 321 -0.35 -19.03 -28.44
N ALA A 322 0.66 -19.53 -27.71
CA ALA A 322 0.70 -20.92 -27.24
C ALA A 322 0.03 -21.10 -25.87
N ASP A 323 -0.34 -20.00 -25.19
CA ASP A 323 -1.13 -20.03 -23.96
C ASP A 323 -2.62 -20.02 -24.30
N ASN A 324 -3.37 -20.99 -23.80
CA ASN A 324 -4.78 -21.17 -24.11
C ASN A 324 -5.71 -20.08 -23.54
N ILE A 325 -5.21 -19.18 -22.70
CA ILE A 325 -5.93 -18.04 -22.14
C ILE A 325 -5.58 -16.76 -22.89
N PHE A 326 -4.31 -16.57 -23.29
CA PHE A 326 -3.89 -15.31 -23.89
C PHE A 326 -3.95 -15.31 -25.43
N ALA A 327 -4.27 -16.43 -26.07
CA ALA A 327 -4.21 -16.59 -27.53
C ALA A 327 -5.08 -15.62 -28.34
N ASP A 328 -6.17 -15.07 -27.79
CA ASP A 328 -7.15 -14.24 -28.51
C ASP A 328 -7.41 -12.85 -27.89
N GLY A 329 -6.71 -12.47 -26.82
CA GLY A 329 -6.97 -11.23 -26.07
C GLY A 329 -5.76 -10.46 -25.54
N THR A 330 -4.52 -10.95 -25.74
CA THR A 330 -3.32 -10.43 -25.04
C THR A 330 -3.15 -8.91 -25.13
N ALA A 331 -3.48 -8.28 -26.27
CA ALA A 331 -3.23 -6.86 -26.47
C ALA A 331 -3.93 -5.96 -25.44
N LEU A 332 -5.11 -6.36 -24.95
CA LEU A 332 -5.87 -5.63 -23.93
C LEU A 332 -5.52 -6.04 -22.50
N GLN A 333 -4.71 -7.10 -22.33
CA GLN A 333 -4.27 -7.64 -21.05
C GLN A 333 -2.77 -7.39 -20.79
N MET A 334 -2.03 -6.96 -21.81
CA MET A 334 -0.62 -6.63 -21.75
C MET A 334 -0.43 -5.34 -20.97
N ALA A 335 0.17 -5.44 -19.79
CA ALA A 335 0.49 -4.27 -18.99
C ALA A 335 1.65 -3.48 -19.60
N THR A 336 1.58 -2.15 -19.44
CA THR A 336 2.75 -1.28 -19.56
C THR A 336 3.59 -1.47 -18.31
N VAL A 337 4.91 -1.64 -18.49
CA VAL A 337 5.83 -1.86 -17.37
C VAL A 337 7.00 -0.88 -17.44
N GLU A 338 7.21 -0.16 -16.35
CA GLU A 338 8.30 0.79 -16.16
C GLU A 338 9.15 0.39 -14.94
N GLY A 339 10.44 0.73 -14.95
CA GLY A 339 11.38 0.39 -13.88
C GLY A 339 12.38 -0.69 -14.29
N SER A 340 12.99 -1.34 -13.30
CA SER A 340 14.08 -2.28 -13.49
C SER A 340 14.07 -3.39 -12.43
N VAL A 341 14.93 -4.41 -12.60
CA VAL A 341 15.07 -5.49 -11.61
C VAL A 341 15.58 -4.96 -10.27
N ASP A 342 16.46 -3.95 -10.30
CA ASP A 342 17.11 -3.41 -9.09
C ASP A 342 16.21 -2.42 -8.34
N GLU A 343 15.43 -1.62 -9.08
CA GLU A 343 14.55 -0.60 -8.51
C GLU A 343 13.11 -1.10 -8.26
N GLY A 344 12.75 -2.24 -8.85
CA GLY A 344 11.37 -2.71 -8.94
C GLY A 344 10.63 -2.14 -10.15
N PHE A 345 9.39 -2.59 -10.33
CA PHE A 345 8.56 -2.21 -11.48
C PHE A 345 7.25 -1.55 -11.08
N THR A 346 6.80 -0.59 -11.88
CA THR A 346 5.40 -0.16 -11.93
C THR A 346 4.72 -0.82 -13.13
N VAL A 347 3.62 -1.52 -12.88
CA VAL A 347 2.85 -2.30 -13.85
C VAL A 347 1.47 -1.66 -13.97
N ARG A 348 1.10 -1.18 -15.16
CA ARG A 348 -0.15 -0.45 -15.39
C ARG A 348 -1.01 -1.16 -16.43
N LEU A 349 -2.29 -1.33 -16.17
CA LEU A 349 -3.26 -1.88 -17.13
C LEU A 349 -4.58 -1.11 -17.07
N THR A 350 -5.08 -0.69 -18.24
CA THR A 350 -6.43 -0.13 -18.39
C THR A 350 -7.43 -1.26 -18.64
N VAL A 351 -8.51 -1.28 -17.87
CA VAL A 351 -9.52 -2.33 -17.86
C VAL A 351 -10.88 -1.73 -18.21
N GLY A 352 -11.37 -1.99 -19.42
CA GLY A 352 -12.73 -1.62 -19.80
C GLY A 352 -13.76 -2.63 -19.28
N LEU A 353 -14.82 -2.14 -18.64
CA LEU A 353 -15.99 -2.91 -18.21
C LEU A 353 -17.24 -2.45 -18.97
N ALA A 354 -18.12 -3.38 -19.33
CA ALA A 354 -19.41 -3.08 -19.95
C ALA A 354 -20.51 -2.99 -18.87
N LEU A 355 -20.79 -1.77 -18.40
CA LEU A 355 -21.77 -1.49 -17.35
C LEU A 355 -23.02 -0.80 -17.89
#